data_AF-A0A7J8ER35-F1
#
_entry.id   AF-A0A7J8ER35-F1
#
_cell.length_a   1.000
_cell.length_b   1.000
_cell.length_c   1.000
_cell.angle_alpha   90.00
_cell.angle_beta   90.00
_cell.angle_gamma   90.00
#
_symmetry.space_group_name_H-M   'P 1'
#
loop_
_entity.id
_entity.type
_entity.pdbx_description
1 polymer ?
#
loop_
_entity_poly.entity_id
_entity_poly.type
_entity_poly.pdbx_seq_one_letter_code
_entity_poly.pdbx_strand_id
1 'polypeptide(L)'
;MSTVKEQLIENLTEEDKTSQQKITIVGVGAVGMACAICILMKDLADELALVDVAEDKLKGEMMDLQHGSLFFSTSKITSGKVDILTYVVWKLSGLPATRVIGSGCNLDSARFRYLIGDKLGVHPTSCHGWIIGEHGDSSVPLWSGVNVAGVTLQSLNPKLGTDSDQEQWKNIHRQVVERAYME
;
A
#
# COMPACT_ATOMS: atom_id res chain seq x y z
N MET A 1 -40.82 25.65 -7.23
CA MET A 1 -41.06 24.30 -7.79
C MET A 1 -40.19 23.34 -7.01
N SER A 2 -40.75 22.28 -6.43
CA SER A 2 -39.95 21.28 -5.70
C SER A 2 -39.07 20.50 -6.66
N THR A 3 -37.88 20.11 -6.20
CA THR A 3 -36.94 19.32 -7.02
C THR A 3 -37.41 17.87 -7.12
N VAL A 4 -36.95 17.12 -8.13
CA VAL A 4 -37.25 15.68 -8.26
C VAL A 4 -36.79 14.90 -7.02
N LYS A 5 -35.67 15.30 -6.40
CA LYS A 5 -35.17 14.70 -5.15
C LYS A 5 -36.19 14.83 -4.02
N GLU A 6 -36.77 16.01 -3.83
CA GLU A 6 -37.75 16.29 -2.77
C GLU A 6 -39.09 15.57 -2.99
N GLN A 7 -39.44 15.25 -4.23
CA GLN A 7 -40.64 14.47 -4.55
C GLN A 7 -40.46 12.97 -4.36
N LEU A 8 -39.23 12.48 -4.53
CA LEU A 8 -38.91 11.05 -4.47
C LEU A 8 -38.44 10.60 -3.09
N ILE A 9 -37.70 11.45 -2.38
CA ILE A 9 -37.00 11.11 -1.14
C ILE A 9 -37.41 12.09 -0.04
N GLU A 10 -38.03 11.56 1.01
CA GLU A 10 -38.28 12.28 2.25
C GLU A 10 -37.03 12.21 3.12
N ASN A 11 -36.42 13.36 3.42
CA ASN A 11 -35.20 13.43 4.21
C ASN A 11 -35.57 13.49 5.70
N LEU A 12 -35.36 12.39 6.42
CA LEU A 12 -35.78 12.23 7.81
C LEU A 12 -34.83 12.92 8.81
N THR A 13 -33.56 13.06 8.44
CA THR A 13 -32.49 13.64 9.26
C THR A 13 -31.47 14.34 8.37
N GLU A 14 -30.71 15.29 8.90
CA GLU A 14 -29.57 15.85 8.16
C GLU A 14 -28.53 14.76 7.85
N GLU A 15 -28.02 14.73 6.61
CA GLU A 15 -26.95 13.80 6.20
C GLU A 15 -25.71 14.05 7.07
N ASP A 16 -25.34 13.09 7.92
CA ASP A 16 -24.08 13.15 8.64
C ASP A 16 -22.94 12.93 7.65
N LYS A 17 -22.14 13.98 7.43
CA LYS A 17 -21.07 13.98 6.42
C LYS A 17 -19.77 13.36 6.95
N THR A 18 -19.75 12.91 8.20
CA THR A 18 -18.56 12.36 8.83
C THR A 18 -18.37 10.88 8.50
N SER A 19 -17.26 10.58 7.83
CA SER A 19 -16.80 9.21 7.62
C SER A 19 -16.29 8.62 8.94
N GLN A 20 -16.59 7.35 9.17
CA GLN A 20 -16.09 6.56 10.29
C GLN A 20 -14.73 5.93 9.96
N GLN A 21 -14.49 5.57 8.69
CA GLN A 21 -13.30 4.85 8.23
C GLN A 21 -12.70 5.47 6.96
N LYS A 22 -12.18 6.70 7.12
CA LYS A 22 -11.51 7.41 6.04
C LYS A 22 -10.09 6.89 5.78
N ILE A 23 -9.80 6.53 4.54
CA ILE A 23 -8.44 6.25 4.08
C ILE A 23 -8.02 7.29 3.04
N THR A 24 -6.80 7.81 3.17
CA THR A 24 -6.22 8.75 2.21
C THR A 24 -5.00 8.13 1.53
N ILE A 25 -4.97 8.15 0.21
CA ILE A 25 -3.84 7.74 -0.62
C ILE A 25 -3.20 8.99 -1.23
N VAL A 26 -1.90 9.13 -1.01
CA VAL A 26 -1.10 10.20 -1.58
C VAL A 26 -0.24 9.62 -2.70
N GLY A 27 -0.46 10.07 -3.93
CA GLY A 27 0.06 9.59 -5.19
C GLY A 27 -0.95 8.72 -5.93
N VAL A 28 -1.42 9.15 -7.12
CA VAL A 28 -2.26 8.38 -8.06
C VAL A 28 -1.42 7.78 -9.20
N GLY A 29 -0.23 7.31 -8.87
CA GLY A 29 0.58 6.44 -9.72
C GLY A 29 -0.01 5.02 -9.82
N ALA A 30 0.64 4.14 -10.58
CA ALA A 30 0.21 2.73 -10.70
C ALA A 30 0.07 2.05 -9.32
N VAL A 31 1.03 2.30 -8.42
CA VAL A 31 1.01 1.77 -7.05
C VAL A 31 -0.16 2.33 -6.24
N GLY A 32 -0.37 3.65 -6.27
CA GLY A 32 -1.46 4.30 -5.55
C GLY A 32 -2.83 3.83 -5.98
N MET A 33 -3.03 3.68 -7.30
CA MET A 33 -4.27 3.15 -7.86
C MET A 33 -4.48 1.67 -7.57
N ALA A 34 -3.42 0.85 -7.56
CA ALA A 34 -3.51 -0.53 -7.12
C ALA A 34 -3.94 -0.62 -5.65
N CYS A 35 -3.40 0.24 -4.77
CA CYS A 35 -3.85 0.35 -3.38
C CYS A 35 -5.31 0.79 -3.28
N ALA A 36 -5.72 1.81 -4.05
CA ALA A 36 -7.09 2.32 -4.08
C ALA A 36 -8.10 1.21 -4.41
N ILE A 37 -7.84 0.49 -5.51
CA ILE A 37 -8.68 -0.63 -5.94
C ILE A 37 -8.71 -1.74 -4.89
N CYS A 38 -7.57 -2.10 -4.29
CA CYS A 38 -7.54 -3.13 -3.24
C CYS A 38 -8.35 -2.74 -2.00
N ILE A 39 -8.31 -1.46 -1.61
CA ILE A 39 -9.09 -0.94 -0.47
C ILE A 39 -10.58 -0.99 -0.76
N LEU A 40 -11.00 -0.57 -1.95
CA LEU A 40 -12.40 -0.58 -2.39
C LEU A 40 -12.93 -2.01 -2.54
N MET A 41 -12.16 -2.92 -3.14
CA MET A 41 -12.56 -4.32 -3.34
C MET A 41 -12.64 -5.13 -2.03
N LYS A 42 -11.90 -4.72 -1.00
CA LYS A 42 -11.90 -5.38 0.32
C LYS A 42 -12.85 -4.74 1.33
N ASP A 43 -13.59 -3.71 0.90
CA ASP A 43 -14.52 -2.95 1.74
C ASP A 43 -13.87 -2.43 3.04
N LEU A 44 -12.67 -1.85 2.92
CA LEU A 44 -11.87 -1.39 4.06
C LEU A 44 -12.11 0.08 4.45
N ALA A 45 -12.86 0.82 3.64
CA ALA A 45 -13.09 2.25 3.84
C ALA A 45 -14.49 2.67 3.39
N ASP A 46 -15.12 3.54 4.16
CA ASP A 46 -16.39 4.21 3.79
C ASP A 46 -16.14 5.51 3.02
N GLU A 47 -14.95 6.09 3.16
CA GLU A 47 -14.45 7.24 2.42
C GLU A 47 -13.00 7.03 1.96
N LEU A 48 -12.76 7.14 0.66
CA LEU A 48 -11.42 7.14 0.06
C LEU A 48 -11.07 8.54 -0.43
N ALA A 49 -9.93 9.06 0.00
CA ALA A 49 -9.38 10.32 -0.50
C ALA A 49 -8.13 10.06 -1.33
N LEU A 50 -8.10 10.53 -2.57
CA LEU A 50 -6.93 10.48 -3.45
C LEU A 50 -6.24 11.83 -3.49
N VAL A 51 -4.92 11.84 -3.53
CA VAL A 51 -4.18 13.09 -3.47
C VAL A 51 -2.97 13.04 -4.38
N ASP A 52 -2.83 13.99 -5.31
CA ASP A 52 -1.68 14.02 -6.23
C ASP A 52 -1.37 15.47 -6.68
N VAL A 53 -0.16 15.67 -7.22
CA VAL A 53 0.28 16.92 -7.84
C VAL A 53 -0.28 17.08 -9.25
N ALA A 54 -0.48 15.97 -9.98
CA ALA A 54 -1.01 15.94 -11.33
C ALA A 54 -2.55 16.01 -11.32
N GLU A 55 -3.09 17.23 -11.34
CA GLU A 55 -4.53 17.48 -11.13
C GLU A 55 -5.44 16.79 -12.16
N ASP A 56 -5.08 16.80 -13.45
CA ASP A 56 -5.87 16.18 -14.50
C ASP A 56 -5.89 14.65 -14.36
N LYS A 57 -4.73 14.06 -14.05
CA LYS A 57 -4.61 12.62 -13.79
C LYS A 57 -5.44 12.24 -12.56
N LEU A 58 -5.29 12.97 -11.47
CA LEU A 58 -6.04 12.77 -10.23
C LEU A 58 -7.56 12.80 -10.46
N LYS A 59 -8.07 13.78 -11.22
CA LYS A 59 -9.49 13.85 -11.57
C LYS A 59 -9.92 12.68 -12.44
N GLY A 60 -9.12 12.29 -13.42
CA GLY A 60 -9.38 11.13 -14.28
C GLY A 60 -9.52 9.84 -13.46
N GLU A 61 -8.50 9.53 -12.66
CA GLU A 61 -8.48 8.33 -11.81
C GLU A 61 -9.62 8.32 -10.78
N MET A 62 -9.94 9.48 -10.18
CA MET A 62 -11.08 9.60 -9.26
C MET A 62 -12.41 9.31 -9.97
N MET A 63 -12.64 9.87 -11.16
CA MET A 63 -13.86 9.63 -11.94
C MET A 63 -13.99 8.17 -12.35
N ASP A 64 -12.88 7.53 -12.74
CA ASP A 64 -12.89 6.11 -13.09
C ASP A 64 -13.29 5.22 -11.91
N LEU A 65 -12.79 5.50 -10.70
CA LEU A 65 -13.22 4.78 -9.50
C LEU A 65 -14.69 5.08 -9.15
N GLN A 66 -15.16 6.32 -9.36
CA GLN A 66 -16.57 6.69 -9.14
C GLN A 66 -17.50 5.98 -10.12
N HIS A 67 -17.13 5.84 -11.38
CA HIS A 67 -17.88 5.02 -12.35
C HIS A 67 -17.92 3.55 -11.94
N GLY A 68 -16.83 3.06 -11.30
CA GLY A 68 -16.75 1.75 -10.69
C GLY A 68 -17.57 1.56 -9.41
N SER A 69 -18.21 2.61 -8.87
CA SER A 69 -18.97 2.56 -7.60
C SER A 69 -20.06 1.48 -7.56
N LEU A 70 -20.54 1.00 -8.72
CA LEU A 70 -21.44 -0.14 -8.82
C LEU A 70 -20.87 -1.43 -8.22
N PHE A 71 -19.54 -1.56 -8.15
CA PHE A 71 -18.83 -2.73 -7.62
C PHE A 71 -18.31 -2.52 -6.20
N PHE A 72 -18.55 -1.36 -5.59
CA PHE A 72 -17.98 -0.98 -4.30
C PHE A 72 -19.07 -0.57 -3.32
N SER A 73 -18.89 -0.92 -2.05
CA SER A 73 -19.77 -0.49 -0.96
C SER A 73 -19.38 0.91 -0.41
N THR A 74 -18.21 1.41 -0.80
CA THR A 74 -17.68 2.73 -0.42
C THR A 74 -18.48 3.85 -1.07
N SER A 75 -19.12 4.67 -0.23
CA SER A 75 -20.03 5.74 -0.67
C SER A 75 -19.35 7.02 -1.15
N LYS A 76 -18.07 7.25 -0.81
CA LYS A 76 -17.46 8.59 -0.96
C LYS A 76 -16.00 8.52 -1.42
N ILE A 77 -15.75 8.98 -2.64
CA ILE A 77 -14.41 9.13 -3.22
C ILE A 77 -14.14 10.61 -3.46
N THR A 78 -13.09 11.15 -2.83
CA THR A 78 -12.71 12.57 -2.89
C THR A 78 -11.28 12.73 -3.41
N SER A 79 -10.93 13.91 -3.95
CA SER A 79 -9.57 14.18 -4.40
C SER A 79 -9.03 15.55 -3.97
N GLY A 80 -7.70 15.67 -3.81
CA GLY A 80 -7.02 16.91 -3.43
C GLY A 80 -5.53 16.97 -3.87
N LYS A 81 -4.83 18.06 -3.52
CA LYS A 81 -3.38 18.22 -3.81
C LYS A 81 -2.54 18.07 -2.53
N VAL A 82 -1.43 17.33 -2.56
CA VAL A 82 -0.46 17.16 -1.44
C VAL A 82 0.95 16.93 -1.97
N ASP A 83 1.92 17.36 -1.16
CA ASP A 83 3.35 17.08 -1.27
C ASP A 83 3.81 15.94 -0.34
N ILE A 84 4.69 15.07 -0.84
CA ILE A 84 4.57 13.59 -0.72
C ILE A 84 5.42 12.88 0.36
N LEU A 85 6.37 13.55 1.04
CA LEU A 85 7.19 12.80 2.01
C LEU A 85 6.37 12.54 3.29
N THR A 86 6.17 11.29 3.69
CA THR A 86 5.44 10.88 4.92
C THR A 86 5.81 11.75 6.15
N TYR A 87 7.09 12.10 6.28
CA TYR A 87 7.58 13.04 7.30
C TYR A 87 7.04 14.47 7.11
N VAL A 88 7.07 14.99 5.88
CA VAL A 88 6.49 16.29 5.52
C VAL A 88 4.98 16.29 5.77
N VAL A 89 4.25 15.23 5.36
CA VAL A 89 2.82 15.06 5.66
C VAL A 89 2.57 15.07 7.16
N TRP A 90 3.38 14.36 7.95
CA TRP A 90 3.28 14.40 9.41
C TRP A 90 3.50 15.81 9.97
N LYS A 91 4.57 16.50 9.55
CA LYS A 91 4.90 17.85 10.03
C LYS A 91 3.86 18.89 9.62
N LEU A 92 3.34 18.83 8.40
CA LEU A 92 2.37 19.80 7.88
C LEU A 92 0.95 19.55 8.37
N SER A 93 0.55 18.29 8.55
CA SER A 93 -0.82 17.95 8.98
C SER A 93 -1.08 18.24 10.46
N GLY A 94 -0.04 18.33 11.30
CA GLY A 94 -0.17 18.45 12.75
C GLY A 94 -0.79 17.21 13.43
N LEU A 95 -0.95 16.11 12.69
CA LEU A 95 -1.48 14.86 13.22
C LEU A 95 -0.46 14.17 14.12
N PRO A 96 -0.92 13.37 15.12
CA PRO A 96 -0.03 12.44 15.80
C PRO A 96 0.66 11.51 14.80
N ALA A 97 1.93 11.18 15.01
CA ALA A 97 2.70 10.30 14.12
C ALA A 97 2.03 8.94 13.90
N THR A 98 1.23 8.48 14.88
CA THR A 98 0.43 7.25 14.79
C THR A 98 -0.66 7.27 13.72
N ARG A 99 -0.98 8.44 13.17
CA ARG A 99 -2.00 8.63 12.12
C ARG A 99 -1.41 8.94 10.74
N VAL A 100 -0.09 8.88 10.59
CA VAL A 100 0.59 9.11 9.31
C VAL A 100 1.50 7.93 9.03
N ILE A 101 1.05 7.04 8.14
CA ILE A 101 1.73 5.79 7.81
C ILE A 101 2.21 5.86 6.37
N GLY A 102 3.51 5.67 6.16
CA GLY A 102 4.06 5.45 4.82
C GLY A 102 3.99 3.96 4.46
N SER A 103 3.80 3.64 3.18
CA SER A 103 3.86 2.25 2.69
C SER A 103 5.22 1.60 2.95
N GLY A 104 6.30 2.40 2.92
CA GLY A 104 7.66 2.00 3.26
C GLY A 104 8.08 0.72 2.53
N CYS A 105 8.70 -0.20 3.26
CA CYS A 105 9.19 -1.47 2.73
C CYS A 105 8.14 -2.61 2.71
N ASN A 106 6.83 -2.29 2.76
CA ASN A 106 5.80 -3.33 2.74
C ASN A 106 5.79 -4.11 1.42
N LEU A 107 5.91 -3.39 0.29
CA LEU A 107 5.99 -4.02 -1.03
C LEU A 107 7.31 -4.78 -1.21
N ASP A 108 8.42 -4.22 -0.74
CA ASP A 108 9.74 -4.88 -0.75
C ASP A 108 9.68 -6.20 0.03
N SER A 109 9.07 -6.18 1.23
CA SER A 109 8.87 -7.39 2.04
C SER A 109 7.98 -8.41 1.33
N ALA A 110 6.93 -7.97 0.63
CA ALA A 110 6.09 -8.87 -0.17
C ALA A 110 6.87 -9.49 -1.34
N ARG A 111 7.64 -8.68 -2.08
CA ARG A 111 8.53 -9.13 -3.17
C ARG A 111 9.59 -10.10 -2.65
N PHE A 112 10.18 -9.80 -1.49
CA PHE A 112 11.16 -10.65 -0.82
C PHE A 112 10.57 -12.02 -0.47
N ARG A 113 9.38 -12.05 0.13
CA ARG A 113 8.65 -13.30 0.46
C ARG A 113 8.26 -14.07 -0.80
N TYR A 114 7.89 -13.39 -1.88
CA TYR A 114 7.62 -14.01 -3.18
C TYR A 114 8.85 -14.74 -3.71
N LEU A 115 10.01 -14.08 -3.77
CA LEU A 115 11.25 -14.67 -4.29
C LEU A 115 11.80 -15.79 -3.40
N ILE A 116 11.65 -15.68 -2.07
CA ILE A 116 11.96 -16.78 -1.15
C ILE A 116 11.05 -17.98 -1.44
N GLY A 117 9.75 -17.74 -1.61
CA GLY A 117 8.77 -18.77 -1.95
C GLY A 117 9.08 -19.47 -3.26
N ASP A 118 9.42 -18.71 -4.29
CA ASP A 118 9.83 -19.22 -5.61
C ASP A 118 11.08 -20.11 -5.50
N LYS A 119 12.10 -19.68 -4.76
CA LYS A 119 13.33 -20.45 -4.54
C LYS A 119 13.10 -21.75 -3.75
N LEU A 120 12.16 -21.75 -2.79
CA LEU A 120 11.89 -22.90 -1.92
C LEU A 120 10.76 -23.81 -2.41
N GLY A 121 10.01 -23.40 -3.44
CA GLY A 121 8.79 -24.09 -3.85
C GLY A 121 7.66 -24.00 -2.81
N VAL A 122 7.62 -22.93 -2.02
CA VAL A 122 6.65 -22.72 -0.93
C VAL A 122 5.84 -21.47 -1.22
N HIS A 123 4.53 -21.50 -0.97
CA HIS A 123 3.68 -20.33 -1.20
C HIS A 123 4.14 -19.14 -0.33
N PRO A 124 4.19 -17.89 -0.84
CA PRO A 124 4.73 -16.74 -0.10
C PRO A 124 4.04 -16.41 1.23
N THR A 125 2.81 -16.88 1.42
CA THR A 125 2.09 -16.77 2.69
C THR A 125 2.77 -17.53 3.83
N SER A 126 3.45 -18.62 3.51
CA SER A 126 4.18 -19.48 4.45
C SER A 126 5.68 -19.13 4.53
N CYS A 127 6.14 -18.18 3.72
CA CYS A 127 7.48 -17.62 3.78
C CYS A 127 7.45 -16.31 4.57
N HIS A 128 8.24 -16.22 5.62
CA HIS A 128 8.32 -15.04 6.47
C HIS A 128 9.70 -14.40 6.32
N GLY A 129 9.71 -13.12 5.96
CA GLY A 129 10.92 -12.33 5.76
C GLY A 129 10.56 -10.86 5.66
N TRP A 130 11.45 -10.00 6.12
CA TRP A 130 11.20 -8.57 6.26
C TRP A 130 12.33 -7.77 5.64
N ILE A 131 11.96 -6.74 4.89
CA ILE A 131 12.84 -5.67 4.46
C ILE A 131 12.44 -4.42 5.24
N ILE A 132 13.41 -3.71 5.80
CA ILE A 132 13.20 -2.49 6.58
C ILE A 132 14.14 -1.38 6.10
N GLY A 133 13.96 -0.16 6.63
CA GLY A 133 14.79 0.99 6.27
C GLY A 133 14.14 1.83 5.18
N GLU A 134 14.97 2.40 4.30
CA GLU A 134 14.50 3.12 3.13
C GLU A 134 13.88 2.14 2.13
N HIS A 135 12.77 2.55 1.49
CA HIS A 135 12.28 1.85 0.32
C HIS A 135 13.22 2.15 -0.86
N GLY A 136 13.81 1.11 -1.48
CA GLY A 136 14.76 1.24 -2.58
C GLY A 136 16.17 0.76 -2.25
N ASP A 137 17.18 1.46 -2.78
CA ASP A 137 18.57 0.99 -2.83
C ASP A 137 19.22 0.75 -1.46
N SER A 138 18.83 1.53 -0.44
CA SER A 138 19.39 1.39 0.91
C SER A 138 18.54 0.52 1.84
N SER A 139 17.56 -0.21 1.29
CA SER A 139 16.74 -1.15 2.04
C SER A 139 17.58 -2.27 2.67
N VAL A 140 17.16 -2.73 3.86
CA VAL A 140 17.91 -3.70 4.67
C VAL A 140 17.10 -4.99 4.82
N PRO A 141 17.55 -6.12 4.24
CA PRO A 141 16.93 -7.43 4.44
C PRO A 141 17.31 -8.02 5.80
N LEU A 142 16.32 -8.40 6.62
CA LEU A 142 16.54 -8.98 7.94
C LEU A 142 16.72 -10.50 7.87
N TRP A 143 17.90 -10.95 7.42
CA TRP A 143 18.23 -12.37 7.25
C TRP A 143 18.03 -13.23 8.51
N SER A 144 18.28 -12.66 9.69
CA SER A 144 18.08 -13.36 10.97
C SER A 144 16.61 -13.67 11.28
N GLY A 145 15.68 -12.91 10.70
CA GLY A 145 14.24 -13.11 10.86
C GLY A 145 13.62 -14.01 9.79
N VAL A 146 14.38 -14.40 8.76
CA VAL A 146 13.83 -15.20 7.64
C VAL A 146 13.55 -16.62 8.10
N ASN A 147 12.30 -17.06 7.97
CA ASN A 147 11.86 -18.37 8.42
C ASN A 147 10.69 -18.93 7.60
N VAL A 148 10.56 -20.25 7.62
CA VAL A 148 9.40 -20.99 7.11
C VAL A 148 8.91 -21.90 8.23
N ALA A 149 7.63 -21.83 8.56
CA ALA A 149 7.02 -22.59 9.66
C ALA A 149 7.79 -22.44 11.01
N GLY A 150 8.37 -21.26 11.26
CA GLY A 150 9.14 -20.96 12.48
C GLY A 150 10.60 -21.46 12.47
N VAL A 151 11.02 -22.21 11.45
CA VAL A 151 12.42 -22.64 11.30
C VAL A 151 13.22 -21.55 10.61
N THR A 152 14.22 -20.99 11.30
CA THR A 152 15.04 -19.89 10.76
C THR A 152 16.04 -20.40 9.73
N LEU A 153 16.07 -19.76 8.55
CA LEU A 153 16.98 -20.18 7.48
C LEU A 153 18.45 -19.99 7.87
N GLN A 154 18.76 -18.98 8.69
CA GLN A 154 20.12 -18.74 9.16
C GLN A 154 20.64 -19.85 10.09
N SER A 155 19.76 -20.59 10.78
CA SER A 155 20.18 -21.76 11.56
C SER A 155 20.63 -22.94 10.68
N LEU A 156 20.06 -23.04 9.49
CA LEU A 156 20.38 -24.08 8.50
C LEU A 156 21.58 -23.67 7.64
N ASN A 157 21.65 -22.40 7.25
CA ASN A 157 22.76 -21.79 6.52
C ASN A 157 23.27 -20.57 7.31
N PRO A 158 24.30 -20.71 8.16
CA PRO A 158 24.85 -19.59 8.93
C PRO A 158 25.41 -18.44 8.08
N LYS A 159 25.73 -18.72 6.81
CA LYS A 159 26.26 -17.75 5.84
C LYS A 159 25.17 -17.04 5.04
N LEU A 160 23.89 -17.32 5.30
CA LEU A 160 22.74 -16.72 4.61
C LEU A 160 22.88 -15.20 4.49
N GLY A 161 22.77 -14.68 3.27
CA GLY A 161 22.82 -13.25 3.00
C GLY A 161 24.24 -12.63 2.99
N THR A 162 25.28 -13.42 3.24
CA THR A 162 26.68 -12.99 3.10
C THR A 162 27.21 -13.27 1.70
N ASP A 163 28.33 -12.62 1.33
CA ASP A 163 29.00 -12.87 0.03
C ASP A 163 29.63 -14.27 -0.05
N SER A 164 29.82 -14.92 1.10
CA SER A 164 30.38 -16.28 1.21
C SER A 164 29.35 -17.40 1.07
N ASP A 165 28.09 -17.05 0.86
CA ASP A 165 26.97 -17.97 0.70
C ASP A 165 27.00 -18.65 -0.67
N GLN A 166 27.11 -19.98 -0.71
CA GLN A 166 27.16 -20.73 -1.98
C GLN A 166 25.84 -20.65 -2.75
N GLU A 167 24.72 -20.51 -2.04
CA GLU A 167 23.40 -20.38 -2.64
C GLU A 167 23.05 -18.94 -3.03
N GLN A 168 23.94 -17.98 -2.72
CA GLN A 168 23.84 -16.57 -3.09
C GLN A 168 22.48 -15.95 -2.73
N TRP A 169 21.97 -16.21 -1.52
CA TRP A 169 20.68 -15.66 -1.07
C TRP A 169 20.63 -14.14 -1.10
N LYS A 170 21.78 -13.47 -0.96
CA LYS A 170 21.91 -12.02 -1.12
C LYS A 170 21.36 -11.51 -2.45
N ASN A 171 21.40 -12.31 -3.52
CA ASN A 171 20.84 -11.95 -4.83
C ASN A 171 19.32 -11.80 -4.81
N ILE A 172 18.62 -12.42 -3.85
CA ILE A 172 17.17 -12.22 -3.70
C ILE A 172 16.90 -10.76 -3.33
N HIS A 173 17.63 -10.20 -2.36
CA HIS A 173 17.47 -8.79 -1.99
C HIS A 173 17.85 -7.87 -3.16
N ARG A 174 18.93 -8.18 -3.89
CA ARG A 174 19.30 -7.43 -5.10
C ARG A 174 18.17 -7.39 -6.13
N GLN A 175 17.49 -8.52 -6.36
CA GLN A 175 16.33 -8.58 -7.26
C GLN A 175 15.13 -7.77 -6.74
N VAL A 176 14.92 -7.68 -5.42
CA VAL A 176 13.84 -6.84 -4.88
C VAL A 176 14.07 -5.36 -5.21
N VAL A 177 15.32 -4.91 -5.07
CA VAL A 177 15.73 -3.54 -5.38
C VAL A 177 15.70 -3.29 -6.89
N GLU A 178 16.34 -4.14 -7.70
CA GLU A 178 16.47 -3.97 -9.16
C GLU A 178 15.12 -4.01 -9.89
N ARG A 179 14.15 -4.82 -9.43
CA ARG A 179 12.82 -4.90 -10.06
C ARG A 179 11.98 -3.64 -9.89
N ALA A 180 12.34 -2.73 -8.98
CA ALA A 180 11.68 -1.43 -8.89
C ALA A 180 11.99 -0.50 -10.09
N TYR A 181 13.02 -0.81 -10.87
CA TYR A 181 13.49 0.00 -12.01
C TYR A 181 13.14 -0.59 -13.39
N MET A 182 12.47 -1.73 -13.44
CA MET A 182 12.09 -2.42 -14.68
C MET A 182 10.60 -2.29 -15.03
N GLU A 183 9.83 -1.55 -14.21
CA GLU A 183 8.42 -1.16 -14.43
C GLU A 183 8.35 0.33 -14.80
#